data_AF-A0A7S0P2P7-F1
#
_entry.id   AF-A0A7S0P2P7-F1
#
_cell.length_a   1.000
_cell.length_b   1.000
_cell.length_c   1.000
_cell.angle_alpha   90.00
_cell.angle_beta   90.00
_cell.angle_gamma   90.00
#
_symmetry.space_group_name_H-M   'P 1'
#
loop_
_entity.id
_entity.type
_entity.pdbx_description
1 polymer ?
#
loop_
_entity_poly.entity_id
_entity_poly.type
_entity_poly.pdbx_seq_one_letter_code
_entity_poly.pdbx_strand_id
1 'polypeptide(L)'
;AKIRSKLEKEQRARREALEAAEAAKRERERHEAEERARQLAEKRARADEERKRREEDYRAACRAKIAAEQKAKKEAEARAKREAEERARLEAEEAKRREEARREAEEQAKREAEVTGTVELAMQSSSLKLLHKGVELAELYGVASLPIVVEARAKVRQLEADAMRHEAERARAAAALKAAIEIDEIELLESALGAAERSGAGAELLVQGKARLEELRAAETARREAEEAERIEAEELARVQGEAIAKLRAATDIAADIAADIETLEHAVAEAVGVGVVGHELWMARAALGKLVEERERKAAARRAAEAALFSALQAEDVALVEAALDDAELAEVDEADVSAARQRLEALKGELLALEQAEARAAIDVADDPE
;
A
#
# COMPACT_ATOMS: atom_id res chain seq x y z
N ALA A 1 -34.36 -93.61 -6.07
CA ALA A 1 -35.14 -92.42 -6.48
C ALA A 1 -35.45 -91.47 -5.31
N LYS A 2 -36.19 -91.89 -4.26
CA LYS A 2 -36.58 -91.01 -3.13
C LYS A 2 -35.41 -90.34 -2.39
N ILE A 3 -34.30 -91.06 -2.16
CA ILE A 3 -33.11 -90.51 -1.48
C ILE A 3 -32.43 -89.43 -2.35
N ARG A 4 -32.27 -89.67 -3.66
CA ARG A 4 -31.70 -88.68 -4.60
C ARG A 4 -32.55 -87.41 -4.69
N SER A 5 -33.88 -87.54 -4.76
CA SER A 5 -34.79 -86.38 -4.76
C SER A 5 -34.76 -85.59 -3.44
N LYS A 6 -34.58 -86.26 -2.30
CA LYS A 6 -34.36 -85.58 -1.01
C LYS A 6 -33.03 -84.82 -0.99
N LEU A 7 -31.95 -85.45 -1.46
CA LEU A 7 -30.63 -84.83 -1.52
C LEU A 7 -30.61 -83.61 -2.46
N GLU A 8 -31.26 -83.69 -3.62
CA GLU A 8 -31.39 -82.56 -4.55
C GLU A 8 -32.19 -81.39 -3.95
N LYS A 9 -33.26 -81.68 -3.21
CA LYS A 9 -34.03 -80.65 -2.48
C LYS A 9 -33.20 -80.00 -1.37
N GLU A 10 -32.43 -80.79 -0.64
CA GLU A 10 -31.56 -80.28 0.41
C GLU A 10 -30.40 -79.45 -0.17
N GLN A 11 -29.80 -79.88 -1.28
CA GLN A 11 -28.76 -79.12 -1.97
C GLN A 11 -29.30 -77.79 -2.56
N ARG A 12 -30.53 -77.79 -3.10
CA ARG A 12 -31.18 -76.54 -3.54
C ARG A 12 -31.48 -75.61 -2.36
N ALA A 13 -32.03 -76.12 -1.27
CA ALA A 13 -32.29 -75.32 -0.07
C ALA A 13 -30.99 -74.74 0.53
N ARG A 14 -29.88 -75.49 0.50
CA ARG A 14 -28.56 -74.99 0.94
C ARG A 14 -28.01 -73.90 0.02
N ARG A 15 -28.18 -74.03 -1.30
CA ARG A 15 -27.77 -73.00 -2.27
C ARG A 15 -28.62 -71.74 -2.12
N GLU A 16 -29.93 -71.87 -2.01
CA GLU A 16 -30.85 -70.75 -1.77
C GLU A 16 -30.55 -70.07 -0.43
N ALA A 17 -30.24 -70.82 0.63
CA ALA A 17 -29.85 -70.25 1.93
C ALA A 17 -28.49 -69.52 1.87
N LEU A 18 -27.53 -70.03 1.10
CA LEU A 18 -26.22 -69.40 0.93
C LEU A 18 -26.34 -68.12 0.09
N GLU A 19 -27.08 -68.17 -1.02
CA GLU A 19 -27.39 -66.98 -1.84
C GLU A 19 -28.15 -65.91 -1.05
N ALA A 20 -29.12 -66.31 -0.22
CA ALA A 20 -29.84 -65.39 0.67
C ALA A 20 -28.93 -64.78 1.75
N ALA A 21 -28.01 -65.57 2.32
CA ALA A 21 -27.03 -65.08 3.29
C ALA A 21 -26.04 -64.09 2.66
N GLU A 22 -25.56 -64.37 1.44
CA GLU A 22 -24.69 -63.45 0.69
C GLU A 22 -25.43 -62.16 0.29
N ALA A 23 -26.69 -62.26 -0.15
CA ALA A 23 -27.51 -61.09 -0.44
C ALA A 23 -27.71 -60.21 0.80
N ALA A 24 -28.03 -60.81 1.94
CA ALA A 24 -28.18 -60.09 3.21
C ALA A 24 -26.85 -59.46 3.67
N LYS A 25 -25.71 -60.12 3.45
CA LYS A 25 -24.38 -59.56 3.73
C LYS A 25 -24.09 -58.34 2.85
N ARG A 26 -24.35 -58.44 1.54
CA ARG A 26 -24.18 -57.32 0.59
C ARG A 26 -25.09 -56.14 0.91
N GLU A 27 -26.32 -56.38 1.35
CA GLU A 27 -27.23 -55.30 1.79
C GLU A 27 -26.72 -54.60 3.05
N ARG A 28 -26.20 -55.35 4.03
CA ARG A 28 -25.57 -54.77 5.23
C ARG A 28 -24.32 -53.95 4.89
N GLU A 29 -23.44 -54.47 4.04
CA GLU A 29 -22.25 -53.75 3.58
C GLU A 29 -22.62 -52.46 2.82
N ARG A 30 -23.67 -52.48 2.00
CA ARG A 30 -24.20 -51.28 1.33
C ARG A 30 -24.73 -50.25 2.33
N HIS A 31 -25.50 -50.68 3.32
CA HIS A 31 -26.03 -49.79 4.36
C HIS A 31 -24.91 -49.18 5.20
N GLU A 32 -23.92 -49.97 5.61
CA GLU A 32 -22.75 -49.48 6.34
C GLU A 32 -21.90 -48.51 5.51
N ALA A 33 -21.69 -48.80 4.22
CA ALA A 33 -20.99 -47.88 3.31
C ALA A 33 -21.76 -46.57 3.13
N GLU A 34 -23.08 -46.63 3.01
CA GLU A 34 -23.93 -45.44 2.89
C GLU A 34 -23.93 -44.61 4.18
N GLU A 35 -24.01 -45.23 5.35
CA GLU A 35 -23.91 -44.53 6.64
C GLU A 35 -22.54 -43.88 6.83
N ARG A 36 -21.45 -44.57 6.48
CA ARG A 36 -20.10 -43.99 6.52
C ARG A 36 -19.97 -42.80 5.56
N ALA A 37 -20.54 -42.90 4.36
CA ALA A 37 -20.55 -41.80 3.39
C ALA A 37 -21.34 -40.58 3.93
N ARG A 38 -22.50 -40.81 4.57
CA ARG A 38 -23.29 -39.76 5.23
C ARG A 38 -22.52 -39.10 6.38
N GLN A 39 -21.87 -39.88 7.23
CA GLN A 39 -21.08 -39.36 8.36
C GLN A 39 -19.87 -38.53 7.88
N LEU A 40 -19.19 -38.96 6.81
CA LEU A 40 -18.08 -38.21 6.21
C LEU A 40 -18.56 -36.90 5.56
N ALA A 41 -19.70 -36.94 4.85
CA ALA A 41 -20.31 -35.74 4.28
C ALA A 41 -20.72 -34.74 5.37
N GLU A 42 -21.32 -35.22 6.46
CA GLU A 42 -21.71 -34.37 7.60
C GLU A 42 -20.48 -33.77 8.31
N LYS A 43 -19.42 -34.56 8.55
CA LYS A 43 -18.17 -34.04 9.13
C LYS A 43 -17.53 -32.97 8.26
N ARG A 44 -17.51 -33.15 6.93
CA ARG A 44 -17.01 -32.14 5.99
C ARG A 44 -17.85 -30.87 6.02
N ALA A 45 -19.17 -30.99 6.01
CA ALA A 45 -20.07 -29.85 6.10
C ALA A 45 -19.86 -29.04 7.39
N ARG A 46 -19.70 -29.72 8.54
CA ARG A 46 -19.40 -29.05 9.82
C ARG A 46 -18.03 -28.36 9.81
N ALA A 47 -17.01 -29.00 9.24
CA ALA A 47 -15.67 -28.42 9.14
C ALA A 47 -15.65 -27.17 8.23
N ASP A 48 -16.38 -27.20 7.11
CA ASP A 48 -16.51 -26.06 6.20
C ASP A 48 -17.27 -24.89 6.83
N GLU A 49 -18.33 -25.16 7.61
CA GLU A 49 -19.05 -24.14 8.38
C GLU A 49 -18.18 -23.53 9.48
N GLU A 50 -17.40 -24.34 10.20
CA GLU A 50 -16.47 -23.86 11.23
C GLU A 50 -15.37 -22.99 10.60
N ARG A 51 -14.82 -23.40 9.46
CA ARG A 51 -13.83 -22.61 8.71
C ARG A 51 -14.41 -21.25 8.30
N LYS A 52 -15.63 -21.22 7.76
CA LYS A 52 -16.32 -19.96 7.41
C LYS A 52 -16.51 -19.06 8.62
N ARG A 53 -16.91 -19.60 9.77
CA ARG A 53 -17.03 -18.82 11.02
C ARG A 53 -15.69 -18.22 11.44
N ARG A 54 -14.60 -18.99 11.43
CA ARG A 54 -13.25 -18.48 11.74
C ARG A 54 -12.79 -17.40 10.77
N GLU A 55 -13.07 -17.55 9.48
CA GLU A 55 -12.75 -16.54 8.46
C GLU A 55 -13.56 -15.25 8.65
N GLU A 56 -14.84 -15.34 9.03
CA GLU A 56 -15.68 -14.20 9.36
C GLU A 56 -15.22 -13.48 10.63
N ASP A 57 -14.88 -14.23 11.70
CA ASP A 57 -14.34 -13.69 12.94
C ASP A 57 -12.99 -12.99 12.72
N TYR A 58 -12.11 -13.58 11.91
CA TYR A 58 -10.84 -12.95 11.52
C TYR A 58 -11.06 -11.66 10.73
N ARG A 59 -11.98 -11.66 9.76
CA ARG A 59 -12.35 -10.44 9.00
C ARG A 59 -12.94 -9.37 9.92
N ALA A 60 -13.77 -9.74 10.89
CA ALA A 60 -14.33 -8.82 11.87
C ALA A 60 -13.23 -8.22 12.77
N ALA A 61 -12.28 -9.02 13.24
CA ALA A 61 -11.13 -8.57 14.02
C ALA A 61 -10.23 -7.61 13.23
N CYS A 62 -9.94 -7.91 11.96
CA CYS A 62 -9.19 -7.00 11.07
C CYS A 62 -9.93 -5.66 10.88
N ARG A 63 -11.25 -5.69 10.63
CA ARG A 63 -12.06 -4.47 10.49
C ARG A 63 -12.06 -3.65 11.78
N ALA A 64 -12.16 -4.29 12.94
CA ALA A 64 -12.10 -3.62 14.23
C ALA A 64 -10.74 -2.96 14.48
N LYS A 65 -9.63 -3.64 14.14
CA LYS A 65 -8.28 -3.07 14.24
C LYS A 65 -8.09 -1.86 13.33
N ILE A 66 -8.50 -1.97 12.06
CA ILE A 66 -8.43 -0.85 11.09
C ILE A 66 -9.29 0.32 11.58
N ALA A 67 -10.50 0.08 12.09
CA ALA A 67 -11.36 1.12 12.62
C ALA A 67 -10.75 1.83 13.85
N ALA A 68 -10.08 1.07 14.74
CA ALA A 68 -9.39 1.61 15.89
C ALA A 68 -8.17 2.46 15.47
N GLU A 69 -7.35 1.98 14.53
CA GLU A 69 -6.22 2.73 13.97
C GLU A 69 -6.67 4.01 13.25
N GLN A 70 -7.73 3.94 12.45
CA GLN A 70 -8.28 5.14 11.80
C GLN A 70 -8.83 6.14 12.82
N LYS A 71 -9.48 5.68 13.89
CA LYS A 71 -9.94 6.57 14.95
C LYS A 71 -8.77 7.21 15.69
N ALA A 72 -7.72 6.45 16.00
CA ALA A 72 -6.50 6.97 16.61
C ALA A 72 -5.80 7.98 15.69
N LYS A 73 -5.72 7.71 14.38
CA LYS A 73 -5.14 8.63 13.40
C LYS A 73 -5.96 9.93 13.29
N LYS A 74 -7.30 9.84 13.24
CA LYS A 74 -8.18 11.01 13.23
C LYS A 74 -8.10 11.83 14.53
N GLU A 75 -7.97 11.19 15.68
CA GLU A 75 -7.78 11.89 16.97
C GLU A 75 -6.41 12.54 17.05
N ALA A 76 -5.35 11.90 16.56
CA ALA A 76 -4.01 12.47 16.47
C ALA A 76 -3.96 13.65 15.49
N GLU A 77 -4.58 13.52 14.32
CA GLU A 77 -4.68 14.58 13.32
C GLU A 77 -5.55 15.75 13.82
N ALA A 78 -6.64 15.48 14.53
CA ALA A 78 -7.46 16.53 15.15
C ALA A 78 -6.70 17.26 16.27
N ARG A 79 -5.86 16.56 17.05
CA ARG A 79 -4.99 17.18 18.05
C ARG A 79 -3.89 18.01 17.39
N ALA A 80 -3.21 17.46 16.38
CA ALA A 80 -2.20 18.18 15.61
C ALA A 80 -2.79 19.43 14.93
N LYS A 81 -4.00 19.33 14.37
CA LYS A 81 -4.71 20.49 13.79
C LYS A 81 -5.07 21.53 14.84
N ARG A 82 -5.52 21.13 16.05
CA ARG A 82 -5.80 22.07 17.15
C ARG A 82 -4.53 22.74 17.67
N GLU A 83 -3.45 22.00 17.83
CA GLU A 83 -2.15 22.56 18.24
C GLU A 83 -1.56 23.46 17.15
N ALA A 84 -1.71 23.10 15.87
CA ALA A 84 -1.31 23.95 14.76
C ALA A 84 -2.20 25.19 14.64
N GLU A 85 -3.50 25.11 14.91
CA GLU A 85 -4.43 26.24 14.89
C GLU A 85 -4.23 27.16 16.11
N GLU A 86 -3.87 26.60 17.27
CA GLU A 86 -3.49 27.38 18.46
C GLU A 86 -2.13 28.04 18.28
N ARG A 87 -1.13 27.32 17.73
CA ARG A 87 0.15 27.92 17.35
C ARG A 87 0.00 28.96 16.26
N ALA A 88 -0.83 28.72 15.25
CA ALA A 88 -1.13 29.70 14.21
C ALA A 88 -1.90 30.90 14.78
N ARG A 89 -2.75 30.73 15.80
CA ARG A 89 -3.36 31.87 16.52
C ARG A 89 -2.34 32.65 17.32
N LEU A 90 -1.44 31.97 18.03
CA LEU A 90 -0.37 32.62 18.81
C LEU A 90 0.64 33.30 17.91
N GLU A 91 1.07 32.67 16.83
CA GLU A 91 1.91 33.26 15.79
C GLU A 91 1.17 34.36 15.03
N ALA A 92 -0.14 34.25 14.77
CA ALA A 92 -0.90 35.36 14.19
C ALA A 92 -1.09 36.52 15.17
N GLU A 93 -1.18 36.26 16.49
CA GLU A 93 -1.24 37.31 17.50
C GLU A 93 0.13 37.96 17.70
N GLU A 94 1.21 37.18 17.69
CA GLU A 94 2.58 37.67 17.76
C GLU A 94 3.00 38.35 16.46
N ALA A 95 2.59 37.83 15.31
CA ALA A 95 2.74 38.45 14.00
C ALA A 95 1.90 39.71 13.92
N LYS A 96 0.67 39.75 14.46
CA LYS A 96 -0.09 41.01 14.59
C LYS A 96 0.62 42.00 15.47
N ARG A 97 1.22 41.59 16.61
CA ARG A 97 2.02 42.51 17.44
C ARG A 97 3.30 42.98 16.75
N ARG A 98 3.98 42.09 16.01
CA ARG A 98 5.18 42.44 15.23
C ARG A 98 4.82 43.28 14.01
N GLU A 99 3.69 43.03 13.38
CA GLU A 99 3.16 43.79 12.25
C GLU A 99 2.61 45.12 12.74
N GLU A 100 1.96 45.21 13.89
CA GLU A 100 1.60 46.47 14.54
C GLU A 100 2.86 47.26 14.91
N ALA A 101 3.88 46.64 15.52
CA ALA A 101 5.15 47.31 15.79
C ALA A 101 5.90 47.70 14.51
N ARG A 102 5.84 46.88 13.46
CA ARG A 102 6.46 47.17 12.16
C ARG A 102 5.66 48.20 11.38
N ARG A 103 4.33 48.22 11.49
CA ARG A 103 3.44 49.25 10.95
C ARG A 103 3.60 50.55 11.71
N GLU A 104 3.84 50.54 13.03
CA GLU A 104 4.17 51.75 13.79
C GLU A 104 5.55 52.30 13.39
N ALA A 105 6.55 51.42 13.20
CA ALA A 105 7.88 51.81 12.73
C ALA A 105 7.88 52.23 11.24
N GLU A 106 7.12 51.55 10.39
CA GLU A 106 6.95 51.86 8.96
C GLU A 106 6.00 53.04 8.78
N GLU A 107 5.03 53.29 9.67
CA GLU A 107 4.27 54.55 9.73
C GLU A 107 5.13 55.68 10.26
N GLN A 108 6.04 55.46 11.21
CA GLN A 108 7.01 56.49 11.59
C GLN A 108 7.95 56.80 10.43
N ALA A 109 8.51 55.78 9.78
CA ALA A 109 9.38 55.95 8.62
C ALA A 109 8.64 56.50 7.39
N LYS A 110 7.38 56.10 7.15
CA LYS A 110 6.52 56.70 6.12
C LYS A 110 6.14 58.10 6.50
N ARG A 111 5.76 58.41 7.74
CA ARG A 111 5.48 59.79 8.15
C ARG A 111 6.74 60.65 7.96
N GLU A 112 7.93 60.14 8.22
CA GLU A 112 9.18 60.87 7.96
C GLU A 112 9.54 60.98 6.47
N ALA A 113 9.37 59.91 5.67
CA ALA A 113 9.67 59.89 4.23
C ALA A 113 8.59 60.61 3.38
N GLU A 114 7.33 60.48 3.78
CA GLU A 114 6.17 61.18 3.22
C GLU A 114 6.24 62.64 3.63
N VAL A 115 6.58 63.01 4.88
CA VAL A 115 6.82 64.42 5.23
C VAL A 115 8.01 64.97 4.45
N THR A 116 9.13 64.27 4.29
CA THR A 116 10.27 64.83 3.54
C THR A 116 10.02 64.91 2.03
N GLY A 117 9.49 63.86 1.40
CA GLY A 117 9.22 63.83 -0.04
C GLY A 117 8.00 64.65 -0.48
N THR A 118 6.91 64.66 0.31
CA THR A 118 5.73 65.48 0.00
C THR A 118 5.95 66.95 0.33
N VAL A 119 6.73 67.30 1.37
CA VAL A 119 7.05 68.70 1.67
C VAL A 119 7.92 69.30 0.58
N GLU A 120 8.88 68.57 0.01
CA GLU A 120 9.73 69.10 -1.05
C GLU A 120 8.93 69.38 -2.34
N LEU A 121 8.08 68.44 -2.75
CA LEU A 121 7.17 68.62 -3.89
C LEU A 121 6.07 69.66 -3.63
N ALA A 122 5.54 69.73 -2.40
CA ALA A 122 4.55 70.75 -2.01
C ALA A 122 5.18 72.14 -1.93
N MET A 123 6.42 72.26 -1.45
CA MET A 123 7.20 73.50 -1.47
C MET A 123 7.49 73.92 -2.91
N GLN A 124 7.87 72.99 -3.79
CA GLN A 124 8.09 73.27 -5.21
C GLN A 124 6.79 73.68 -5.91
N SER A 125 5.66 73.03 -5.63
CA SER A 125 4.34 73.42 -6.16
C SER A 125 3.90 74.80 -5.68
N SER A 126 4.12 75.11 -4.41
CA SER A 126 3.80 76.41 -3.82
C SER A 126 4.69 77.52 -4.39
N SER A 127 5.98 77.24 -4.54
CA SER A 127 6.96 78.13 -5.17
C SER A 127 6.63 78.38 -6.65
N LEU A 128 6.25 77.34 -7.40
CA LEU A 128 5.81 77.44 -8.78
C LEU A 128 4.58 78.35 -8.91
N LYS A 129 3.55 78.16 -8.06
CA LYS A 129 2.34 79.00 -8.06
C LYS A 129 2.64 80.47 -7.76
N LEU A 130 3.55 80.72 -6.83
CA LEU A 130 4.00 82.07 -6.48
C LEU A 130 4.80 82.71 -7.63
N LEU A 131 5.69 81.96 -8.28
CA LEU A 131 6.43 82.42 -9.44
C LEU A 131 5.52 82.70 -10.64
N HIS A 132 4.54 81.85 -10.92
CA HIS A 132 3.51 82.07 -11.94
C HIS A 132 2.76 83.37 -11.69
N LYS A 133 2.22 83.54 -10.48
CA LYS A 133 1.51 84.76 -10.09
C LYS A 133 2.39 86.00 -10.17
N GLY A 134 3.67 85.88 -9.81
CA GLY A 134 4.65 86.96 -9.94
C GLY A 134 4.93 87.36 -11.40
N VAL A 135 5.04 86.38 -12.30
CA VAL A 135 5.22 86.60 -13.73
C VAL A 135 3.96 87.23 -14.36
N GLU A 136 2.76 86.73 -14.03
CA GLU A 136 1.49 87.29 -14.50
C GLU A 136 1.30 88.76 -14.08
N LEU A 137 1.62 89.08 -12.81
CA LEU A 137 1.58 90.46 -12.33
C LEU A 137 2.59 91.34 -13.06
N ALA A 138 3.81 90.86 -13.28
CA ALA A 138 4.83 91.61 -14.02
C ALA A 138 4.41 91.90 -15.48
N GLU A 139 3.66 91.00 -16.12
CA GLU A 139 3.04 91.22 -17.43
C GLU A 139 1.96 92.30 -17.38
N LEU A 140 1.04 92.20 -16.42
CA LEU A 140 -0.05 93.16 -16.23
C LEU A 140 0.45 94.61 -16.03
N TYR A 141 1.57 94.78 -15.33
CA TYR A 141 2.17 96.10 -15.07
C TYR A 141 3.18 96.56 -16.13
N GLY A 142 3.37 95.82 -17.23
CA GLY A 142 4.25 96.20 -18.34
C GLY A 142 5.75 96.16 -18.01
N VAL A 143 6.16 95.46 -16.95
CA VAL A 143 7.57 95.30 -16.52
C VAL A 143 8.17 93.95 -16.93
N ALA A 144 7.58 93.29 -17.92
CA ALA A 144 7.95 91.96 -18.39
C ALA A 144 9.39 91.84 -18.93
N SER A 145 9.99 92.93 -19.39
CA SER A 145 11.33 92.96 -19.97
C SER A 145 12.46 93.06 -18.93
N LEU A 146 12.14 93.24 -17.65
CA LEU A 146 13.16 93.28 -16.61
C LEU A 146 13.89 91.93 -16.53
N PRO A 147 15.24 91.92 -16.43
CA PRO A 147 16.03 90.68 -16.39
C PRO A 147 15.54 89.66 -15.36
N ILE A 148 15.11 90.13 -14.17
CA ILE A 148 14.57 89.27 -13.10
C ILE A 148 13.28 88.55 -13.50
N VAL A 149 12.43 89.17 -14.34
CA VAL A 149 11.19 88.57 -14.82
C VAL A 149 11.48 87.54 -15.92
N VAL A 150 12.48 87.81 -16.77
CA VAL A 150 12.97 86.85 -17.78
C VAL A 150 13.54 85.60 -17.11
N GLU A 151 14.34 85.76 -16.05
CA GLU A 151 14.88 84.66 -15.26
C GLU A 151 13.77 83.87 -14.54
N ALA A 152 12.81 84.56 -13.92
CA ALA A 152 11.65 83.93 -13.29
C ALA A 152 10.83 83.09 -14.29
N ARG A 153 10.60 83.59 -15.52
CA ARG A 153 9.94 82.81 -16.59
C ARG A 153 10.72 81.57 -16.99
N ALA A 154 12.04 81.69 -17.15
CA ALA A 154 12.89 80.54 -17.44
C ALA A 154 12.79 79.50 -16.33
N LYS A 155 12.76 79.93 -15.07
CA LYS A 155 12.62 79.05 -13.91
C LYS A 155 11.24 78.38 -13.84
N VAL A 156 10.16 79.10 -14.13
CA VAL A 156 8.80 78.52 -14.22
C VAL A 156 8.78 77.42 -15.27
N ARG A 157 9.26 77.67 -16.49
CA ARG A 157 9.30 76.67 -17.57
C ARG A 157 10.13 75.43 -17.18
N GLN A 158 11.24 75.63 -16.49
CA GLN A 158 12.06 74.52 -16.00
C GLN A 158 11.28 73.67 -14.99
N LEU A 159 10.68 74.30 -13.97
CA LEU A 159 9.92 73.61 -12.95
C LEU A 159 8.67 72.91 -13.51
N GLU A 160 8.00 73.49 -14.52
CA GLU A 160 6.91 72.83 -15.24
C GLU A 160 7.38 71.58 -16.01
N ALA A 161 8.53 71.67 -16.68
CA ALA A 161 9.11 70.54 -17.39
C ALA A 161 9.51 69.41 -16.42
N ASP A 162 10.09 69.75 -15.27
CA ASP A 162 10.45 68.78 -14.23
C ASP A 162 9.20 68.16 -13.58
N ALA A 163 8.15 68.95 -13.33
CA ALA A 163 6.86 68.44 -12.86
C ALA A 163 6.22 67.46 -13.84
N MET A 164 6.21 67.77 -15.14
CA MET A 164 5.73 66.86 -16.19
C MET A 164 6.56 65.57 -16.26
N ARG A 165 7.89 65.63 -16.07
CA ARG A 165 8.74 64.43 -16.03
C ARG A 165 8.39 63.54 -14.84
N HIS A 166 8.23 64.12 -13.65
CA HIS A 166 7.83 63.36 -12.46
C HIS A 166 6.44 62.76 -12.59
N GLU A 167 5.49 63.47 -13.19
CA GLU A 167 4.15 62.92 -13.48
C GLU A 167 4.22 61.76 -14.49
N ALA A 168 5.04 61.89 -15.54
CA ALA A 168 5.27 60.82 -16.49
C ALA A 168 5.95 59.60 -15.86
N GLU A 169 6.91 59.80 -14.95
CA GLU A 169 7.56 58.73 -14.18
C GLU A 169 6.56 58.02 -13.26
N ARG A 170 5.71 58.76 -12.55
CA ARG A 170 4.60 58.20 -11.76
C ARG A 170 3.65 57.38 -12.60
N ALA A 171 3.23 57.90 -13.75
CA ALA A 171 2.34 57.18 -14.67
C ALA A 171 2.98 55.90 -15.20
N ARG A 172 4.26 55.93 -15.55
CA ARG A 172 5.02 54.74 -15.97
C ARG A 172 5.16 53.72 -14.86
N ALA A 173 5.50 54.14 -13.65
CA ALA A 173 5.63 53.24 -12.50
C ALA A 173 4.29 52.62 -12.11
N ALA A 174 3.20 53.38 -12.14
CA ALA A 174 1.85 52.87 -11.91
C ALA A 174 1.42 51.88 -13.01
N ALA A 175 1.68 52.18 -14.29
CA ALA A 175 1.40 51.25 -15.39
C ALA A 175 2.22 49.96 -15.28
N ALA A 176 3.50 50.07 -14.90
CA ALA A 176 4.38 48.92 -14.69
C ALA A 176 3.89 48.05 -13.52
N LEU A 177 3.49 48.66 -12.40
CA LEU A 177 2.93 47.92 -11.25
C LEU A 177 1.63 47.22 -11.64
N LYS A 178 0.73 47.88 -12.36
CA LYS A 178 -0.50 47.25 -12.84
C LYS A 178 -0.22 46.05 -13.75
N ALA A 179 0.71 46.20 -14.69
CA ALA A 179 1.12 45.09 -15.55
C ALA A 179 1.75 43.94 -14.75
N ALA A 180 2.57 44.24 -13.74
CA ALA A 180 3.18 43.22 -12.90
C ALA A 180 2.16 42.46 -12.04
N ILE A 181 1.11 43.14 -11.55
CA ILE A 181 -0.02 42.50 -10.86
C ILE A 181 -0.75 41.52 -11.78
N GLU A 182 -0.88 41.84 -13.07
CA GLU A 182 -1.55 40.97 -14.06
C GLU A 182 -0.69 39.78 -14.50
N ILE A 183 0.64 39.91 -14.48
CA ILE A 183 1.59 38.86 -14.91
C ILE A 183 1.80 37.77 -13.84
N ASP A 184 1.50 38.08 -12.57
CA ASP A 184 1.64 37.15 -11.43
C ASP A 184 3.07 36.63 -11.20
N GLU A 185 4.08 37.40 -11.59
CA GLU A 185 5.49 37.08 -11.37
C GLU A 185 6.04 37.83 -10.15
N ILE A 186 6.48 37.09 -9.12
CA ILE A 186 6.91 37.64 -7.83
C ILE A 186 8.05 38.65 -8.00
N GLU A 187 9.10 38.31 -8.74
CA GLU A 187 10.27 39.19 -8.93
C GLU A 187 9.90 40.48 -9.67
N LEU A 188 9.05 40.38 -10.71
CA LEU A 188 8.58 41.53 -11.47
C LEU A 188 7.71 42.44 -10.60
N LEU A 189 6.85 41.85 -9.77
CA LEU A 189 5.96 42.57 -8.87
C LEU A 189 6.75 43.30 -7.76
N GLU A 190 7.76 42.67 -7.17
CA GLU A 190 8.65 43.31 -6.19
C GLU A 190 9.37 44.53 -6.78
N SER A 191 9.94 44.37 -7.98
CA SER A 191 10.65 45.44 -8.68
C SER A 191 9.72 46.61 -9.02
N ALA A 192 8.53 46.31 -9.57
CA ALA A 192 7.54 47.30 -9.93
C ALA A 192 6.95 48.02 -8.71
N LEU A 193 6.71 47.29 -7.62
CA LEU A 193 6.23 47.86 -6.36
C LEU A 193 7.26 48.84 -5.78
N GLY A 194 8.55 48.48 -5.75
CA GLY A 194 9.60 49.38 -5.30
C GLY A 194 9.76 50.62 -6.18
N ALA A 195 9.57 50.52 -7.50
CA ALA A 195 9.56 51.68 -8.40
C ALA A 195 8.32 52.58 -8.19
N ALA A 196 7.16 51.97 -7.95
CA ALA A 196 5.91 52.67 -7.64
C ALA A 196 5.99 53.41 -6.29
N GLU A 197 6.59 52.81 -5.26
CA GLU A 197 6.82 53.46 -3.96
C GLU A 197 7.75 54.67 -4.09
N ARG A 198 8.87 54.55 -4.82
CA ARG A 198 9.83 55.66 -5.01
C ARG A 198 9.26 56.83 -5.81
N SER A 199 8.40 56.56 -6.79
CA SER A 199 7.79 57.61 -7.61
C SER A 199 6.59 58.28 -6.92
N GLY A 200 6.03 57.66 -5.87
CA GLY A 200 4.79 58.12 -5.26
C GLY A 200 3.57 57.79 -6.12
N ALA A 201 3.51 56.59 -6.69
CA ALA A 201 2.33 56.07 -7.36
C ALA A 201 1.13 55.95 -6.38
N GLY A 202 -0.08 55.85 -6.92
CA GLY A 202 -1.31 55.88 -6.13
C GLY A 202 -1.35 54.83 -4.99
N ALA A 203 -1.70 55.26 -3.79
CA ALA A 203 -1.69 54.44 -2.57
C ALA A 203 -2.54 53.16 -2.69
N GLU A 204 -3.69 53.24 -3.37
CA GLU A 204 -4.56 52.09 -3.62
C GLU A 204 -3.85 50.99 -4.45
N LEU A 205 -3.13 51.39 -5.50
CA LEU A 205 -2.40 50.45 -6.35
C LEU A 205 -1.24 49.79 -5.59
N LEU A 206 -0.58 50.54 -4.69
CA LEU A 206 0.46 49.98 -3.81
C LEU A 206 -0.12 48.94 -2.84
N VAL A 207 -1.30 49.18 -2.26
CA VAL A 207 -1.98 48.21 -1.39
C VAL A 207 -2.34 46.95 -2.17
N GLN A 208 -2.91 47.11 -3.37
CA GLN A 208 -3.24 45.97 -4.25
C GLN A 208 -1.98 45.17 -4.64
N GLY A 209 -0.89 45.84 -5.01
CA GLY A 209 0.37 45.18 -5.34
C GLY A 209 0.98 44.41 -4.17
N LYS A 210 0.95 44.97 -2.95
CA LYS A 210 1.43 44.28 -1.74
C LYS A 210 0.59 43.04 -1.41
N ALA A 211 -0.73 43.18 -1.43
CA ALA A 211 -1.63 42.06 -1.20
C ALA A 211 -1.41 40.94 -2.22
N ARG A 212 -1.28 41.30 -3.51
CA ARG A 212 -1.00 40.32 -4.57
C ARG A 212 0.34 39.62 -4.38
N LEU A 213 1.37 40.35 -3.96
CA LEU A 213 2.68 39.77 -3.69
C LEU A 213 2.65 38.76 -2.53
N GLU A 214 1.91 39.07 -1.47
CA GLU A 214 1.71 38.16 -0.34
C GLU A 214 0.95 36.89 -0.77
N GLU A 215 -0.11 37.04 -1.56
CA GLU A 215 -0.86 35.91 -2.13
C GLU A 215 0.04 34.98 -2.96
N LEU A 216 0.87 35.54 -3.85
CA LEU A 216 1.75 34.76 -4.72
C LEU A 216 2.83 34.02 -3.91
N ARG A 217 3.42 34.67 -2.90
CA ARG A 217 4.39 34.01 -1.99
C ARG A 217 3.74 32.91 -1.17
N ALA A 218 2.51 33.11 -0.68
CA ALA A 218 1.75 32.07 0.01
C ALA A 218 1.44 30.89 -0.92
N ALA A 219 1.11 31.15 -2.19
CA ALA A 219 0.90 30.09 -3.18
C ALA A 219 2.19 29.32 -3.52
N GLU A 220 3.33 30.01 -3.64
CA GLU A 220 4.62 29.38 -3.92
C GLU A 220 5.09 28.50 -2.74
N THR A 221 4.94 28.98 -1.50
CA THR A 221 5.25 28.21 -0.30
C THR A 221 4.37 26.97 -0.20
N ALA A 222 3.05 27.11 -0.38
CA ALA A 222 2.12 25.96 -0.40
C ALA A 222 2.48 24.94 -1.51
N ARG A 223 2.91 25.41 -2.69
CA ARG A 223 3.38 24.53 -3.77
C ARG A 223 4.65 23.77 -3.36
N ARG A 224 5.63 24.45 -2.76
CA ARG A 224 6.86 23.78 -2.27
C ARG A 224 6.58 22.75 -1.18
N GLU A 225 5.68 23.07 -0.25
CA GLU A 225 5.25 22.13 0.79
C GLU A 225 4.53 20.91 0.20
N ALA A 226 3.69 21.11 -0.83
CA ALA A 226 3.06 20.00 -1.54
C ALA A 226 4.07 19.13 -2.30
N GLU A 227 5.02 19.74 -3.01
CA GLU A 227 6.11 19.03 -3.70
C GLU A 227 7.01 18.25 -2.71
N GLU A 228 7.27 18.81 -1.53
CA GLU A 228 8.03 18.12 -0.46
C GLU A 228 7.22 16.97 0.16
N ALA A 229 5.92 17.14 0.37
CA ALA A 229 5.04 16.07 0.84
C ALA A 229 4.98 14.91 -0.15
N GLU A 230 4.83 15.20 -1.46
CA GLU A 230 4.88 14.18 -2.52
C GLU A 230 6.23 13.47 -2.56
N ARG A 231 7.34 14.19 -2.36
CA ARG A 231 8.68 13.59 -2.27
C ARG A 231 8.79 12.65 -1.08
N ILE A 232 8.32 13.05 0.11
CA ILE A 232 8.35 12.22 1.32
C ILE A 232 7.50 10.95 1.12
N GLU A 233 6.28 11.07 0.57
CA GLU A 233 5.42 9.92 0.26
C GLU A 233 6.09 8.96 -0.73
N ALA A 234 6.75 9.49 -1.77
CA ALA A 234 7.49 8.69 -2.74
C ALA A 234 8.71 7.98 -2.12
N GLU A 235 9.46 8.64 -1.24
CA GLU A 235 10.58 8.06 -0.50
C GLU A 235 10.11 6.95 0.47
N GLU A 236 9.00 7.15 1.18
CA GLU A 236 8.42 6.13 2.05
C GLU A 236 7.94 4.92 1.26
N LEU A 237 7.27 5.13 0.11
CA LEU A 237 6.86 4.05 -0.78
C LEU A 237 8.06 3.26 -1.29
N ALA A 238 9.12 3.94 -1.74
CA ALA A 238 10.36 3.30 -2.19
C ALA A 238 11.03 2.50 -1.07
N ARG A 239 11.02 3.00 0.18
CA ARG A 239 11.53 2.29 1.36
C ARG A 239 10.74 1.00 1.62
N VAL A 240 9.42 1.08 1.64
CA VAL A 240 8.52 -0.07 1.85
C VAL A 240 8.69 -1.11 0.73
N GLN A 241 8.80 -0.67 -0.52
CA GLN A 241 9.07 -1.56 -1.65
C GLN A 241 10.45 -2.24 -1.52
N GLY A 242 11.48 -1.49 -1.11
CA GLY A 242 12.82 -2.02 -0.85
C GLY A 242 12.82 -3.11 0.23
N GLU A 243 12.10 -2.89 1.34
CA GLU A 243 11.93 -3.89 2.41
C GLU A 243 11.20 -5.15 1.91
N ALA A 244 10.13 -4.98 1.14
CA ALA A 244 9.40 -6.11 0.56
C ALA A 244 10.25 -6.92 -0.43
N ILE A 245 11.06 -6.26 -1.27
CA ILE A 245 12.01 -6.93 -2.16
C ILE A 245 13.09 -7.68 -1.36
N ALA A 246 13.60 -7.10 -0.28
CA ALA A 246 14.58 -7.77 0.58
C ALA A 246 13.98 -9.03 1.23
N LYS A 247 12.74 -8.95 1.74
CA LYS A 247 12.01 -10.11 2.28
C LYS A 247 11.76 -11.19 1.21
N LEU A 248 11.37 -10.79 0.00
CA LEU A 248 11.20 -11.72 -1.12
C LEU A 248 12.48 -12.48 -1.45
N ARG A 249 13.62 -11.76 -1.52
CA ARG A 249 14.92 -12.38 -1.78
C ARG A 249 15.30 -13.36 -0.67
N ALA A 250 15.17 -12.93 0.59
CA ALA A 250 15.43 -13.80 1.73
C ALA A 250 14.53 -15.06 1.73
N ALA A 251 13.24 -14.90 1.46
CA ALA A 251 12.31 -16.03 1.35
C ALA A 251 12.67 -16.96 0.19
N THR A 252 13.10 -16.42 -0.96
CA THR A 252 13.53 -17.21 -2.12
C THR A 252 14.83 -17.96 -1.86
N ASP A 253 15.78 -17.35 -1.13
CA ASP A 253 17.05 -17.98 -0.76
C ASP A 253 16.87 -19.10 0.26
N ILE A 254 15.92 -18.94 1.20
CA ILE A 254 15.59 -19.97 2.19
C ILE A 254 14.87 -21.14 1.53
N ALA A 255 14.10 -20.91 0.46
CA ALA A 255 13.19 -21.87 -0.21
C ALA A 255 13.80 -23.18 -0.73
N ALA A 256 15.05 -23.47 -0.42
CA ALA A 256 15.70 -24.76 -0.64
C ALA A 256 15.12 -25.89 0.25
N ASP A 257 14.41 -25.60 1.35
CA ASP A 257 13.82 -26.58 2.29
C ASP A 257 12.28 -26.69 2.15
N ILE A 258 11.87 -27.57 1.23
CA ILE A 258 10.54 -27.74 0.60
C ILE A 258 9.27 -27.48 1.44
N ALA A 259 9.22 -27.77 2.75
CA ALA A 259 7.96 -27.78 3.52
C ALA A 259 7.68 -26.52 4.37
N ALA A 260 8.68 -25.94 5.04
CA ALA A 260 8.51 -24.72 5.83
C ALA A 260 8.45 -23.45 4.94
N ASP A 261 8.81 -23.61 3.67
CA ASP A 261 9.16 -22.49 2.81
C ASP A 261 8.03 -22.01 1.90
N ILE A 262 7.01 -22.85 1.64
CA ILE A 262 5.88 -22.46 0.79
C ILE A 262 5.06 -21.33 1.43
N GLU A 263 4.65 -21.49 2.70
CA GLU A 263 3.84 -20.48 3.38
C GLU A 263 4.60 -19.16 3.56
N THR A 264 5.90 -19.24 3.86
CA THR A 264 6.78 -18.08 3.98
C THR A 264 6.92 -17.34 2.65
N LEU A 265 7.11 -18.07 1.55
CA LEU A 265 7.22 -17.50 0.21
C LEU A 265 5.88 -16.95 -0.29
N GLU A 266 4.76 -17.62 -0.01
CA GLU A 266 3.41 -17.11 -0.30
C GLU A 266 3.14 -15.79 0.42
N HIS A 267 3.47 -15.70 1.71
CA HIS A 267 3.32 -14.47 2.49
C HIS A 267 4.19 -13.34 1.92
N ALA A 268 5.45 -13.62 1.60
CA ALA A 268 6.37 -12.63 1.02
C ALA A 268 5.89 -12.14 -0.36
N VAL A 269 5.39 -13.05 -1.22
CA VAL A 269 4.79 -12.72 -2.51
C VAL A 269 3.53 -11.86 -2.34
N ALA A 270 2.67 -12.18 -1.37
CA ALA A 270 1.47 -11.40 -1.09
C ALA A 270 1.80 -9.99 -0.56
N GLU A 271 2.77 -9.87 0.35
CA GLU A 271 3.24 -8.58 0.88
C GLU A 271 3.80 -7.70 -0.23
N ALA A 272 4.68 -8.26 -1.08
CA ALA A 272 5.27 -7.53 -2.20
C ALA A 272 4.23 -7.05 -3.23
N VAL A 273 3.24 -7.89 -3.55
CA VAL A 273 2.11 -7.47 -4.40
C VAL A 273 1.30 -6.35 -3.75
N GLY A 274 1.08 -6.43 -2.44
CA GLY A 274 0.33 -5.41 -1.67
C GLY A 274 0.98 -4.03 -1.69
N VAL A 275 2.31 -3.96 -1.74
CA VAL A 275 3.07 -2.69 -1.81
C VAL A 275 3.40 -2.26 -3.25
N GLY A 276 2.86 -2.97 -4.25
CA GLY A 276 3.04 -2.63 -5.66
C GLY A 276 4.41 -2.97 -6.25
N VAL A 277 5.17 -3.88 -5.65
CA VAL A 277 6.40 -4.40 -6.25
C VAL A 277 6.06 -5.13 -7.55
N VAL A 278 6.73 -4.76 -8.63
CA VAL A 278 6.64 -5.37 -9.96
C VAL A 278 8.02 -5.70 -10.47
N GLY A 279 8.12 -6.61 -11.45
CA GLY A 279 9.39 -6.90 -12.14
C GLY A 279 9.93 -8.31 -11.89
N HIS A 280 11.26 -8.44 -12.05
CA HIS A 280 11.94 -9.72 -12.15
C HIS A 280 11.94 -10.50 -10.83
N GLU A 281 12.11 -9.83 -9.69
CA GLU A 281 12.15 -10.45 -8.37
C GLU A 281 10.83 -11.12 -8.01
N LEU A 282 9.71 -10.43 -8.22
CA LEU A 282 8.38 -11.01 -7.99
C LEU A 282 8.11 -12.19 -8.92
N TRP A 283 8.53 -12.08 -10.19
CA TRP A 283 8.41 -13.17 -11.15
C TRP A 283 9.23 -14.40 -10.73
N MET A 284 10.47 -14.20 -10.30
CA MET A 284 11.33 -15.28 -9.78
C MET A 284 10.72 -15.95 -8.55
N ALA A 285 10.24 -15.17 -7.58
CA ALA A 285 9.59 -15.70 -6.37
C ALA A 285 8.33 -16.51 -6.70
N ARG A 286 7.49 -16.03 -7.64
CA ARG A 286 6.32 -16.79 -8.11
C ARG A 286 6.69 -18.07 -8.84
N ALA A 287 7.74 -18.03 -9.66
CA ALA A 287 8.24 -19.22 -10.36
C ALA A 287 8.80 -20.26 -9.37
N ALA A 288 9.55 -19.81 -8.35
CA ALA A 288 10.04 -20.66 -7.27
C ALA A 288 8.88 -21.30 -6.49
N LEU A 289 7.89 -20.49 -6.10
CA LEU A 289 6.68 -20.97 -5.43
C LEU A 289 5.95 -22.03 -6.26
N GLY A 290 5.78 -21.80 -7.57
CA GLY A 290 5.17 -22.77 -8.48
C GLY A 290 5.90 -24.11 -8.48
N LYS A 291 7.24 -24.10 -8.55
CA LYS A 291 8.04 -25.33 -8.50
C LYS A 291 7.91 -26.08 -7.17
N LEU A 292 7.89 -25.36 -6.05
CA LEU A 292 7.73 -25.97 -4.72
C LEU A 292 6.35 -26.62 -4.54
N VAL A 293 5.29 -25.97 -5.05
CA VAL A 293 3.94 -26.53 -5.06
C VAL A 293 3.88 -27.78 -5.93
N GLU A 294 4.44 -27.74 -7.15
CA GLU A 294 4.53 -28.91 -8.04
C GLU A 294 5.30 -30.07 -7.39
N GLU A 295 6.42 -29.79 -6.70
CA GLU A 295 7.20 -30.80 -6.00
C GLU A 295 6.43 -31.40 -4.81
N ARG A 296 5.73 -30.56 -4.02
CA ARG A 296 4.86 -31.03 -2.93
C ARG A 296 3.74 -31.93 -3.44
N GLU A 297 3.09 -31.54 -4.54
CA GLU A 297 2.05 -32.35 -5.17
C GLU A 297 2.61 -33.67 -5.71
N ARG A 298 3.81 -33.65 -6.31
CA ARG A 298 4.49 -34.86 -6.78
C ARG A 298 4.85 -35.80 -5.64
N LYS A 299 5.39 -35.29 -4.53
CA LYS A 299 5.67 -36.09 -3.32
C LYS A 299 4.40 -36.65 -2.71
N ALA A 300 3.35 -35.83 -2.59
CA ALA A 300 2.05 -36.30 -2.11
C ALA A 300 1.43 -37.37 -3.02
N ALA A 301 1.59 -37.26 -4.34
CA ALA A 301 1.14 -38.27 -5.29
C ALA A 301 1.95 -39.57 -5.17
N ALA A 302 3.27 -39.49 -5.04
CA ALA A 302 4.14 -40.65 -4.81
C ALA A 302 3.77 -41.37 -3.50
N ARG A 303 3.56 -40.61 -2.42
CA ARG A 303 3.12 -41.15 -1.13
C ARG A 303 1.77 -41.89 -1.24
N ARG A 304 0.77 -41.28 -1.88
CA ARG A 304 -0.54 -41.95 -2.11
C ARG A 304 -0.40 -43.22 -2.95
N ALA A 305 0.47 -43.20 -3.96
CA ALA A 305 0.71 -44.37 -4.79
C ALA A 305 1.37 -45.50 -3.99
N ALA A 306 2.34 -45.18 -3.15
CA ALA A 306 3.00 -46.14 -2.26
C ALA A 306 2.04 -46.68 -1.19
N GLU A 307 1.22 -45.84 -0.56
CA GLU A 307 0.15 -46.25 0.36
C GLU A 307 -0.83 -47.23 -0.31
N ALA A 308 -1.24 -46.94 -1.55
CA ALA A 308 -2.14 -47.82 -2.31
C ALA A 308 -1.48 -49.14 -2.72
N ALA A 309 -0.19 -49.13 -3.09
CA ALA A 309 0.58 -50.33 -3.42
C ALA A 309 0.76 -51.22 -2.18
N LEU A 310 1.15 -50.63 -1.05
CA LEU A 310 1.30 -51.31 0.23
C LEU A 310 -0.02 -51.97 0.68
N PHE A 311 -1.12 -51.23 0.60
CA PHE A 311 -2.43 -51.76 0.90
C PHE A 311 -2.82 -52.93 -0.01
N SER A 312 -2.57 -52.82 -1.32
CA SER A 312 -2.87 -53.87 -2.29
C SER A 312 -2.01 -55.13 -2.08
N ALA A 313 -0.73 -54.96 -1.78
CA ALA A 313 0.19 -56.06 -1.48
C ALA A 313 -0.23 -56.81 -0.20
N LEU A 314 -0.62 -56.08 0.85
CA LEU A 314 -1.13 -56.67 2.09
C LEU A 314 -2.42 -57.47 1.86
N GLN A 315 -3.30 -57.04 0.94
CA GLN A 315 -4.50 -57.79 0.57
C GLN A 315 -4.21 -59.06 -0.23
N ALA A 316 -3.14 -59.07 -1.02
CA ALA A 316 -2.73 -60.23 -1.80
C ALA A 316 -2.06 -61.31 -0.92
N GLU A 317 -1.64 -60.96 0.30
CA GLU A 317 -0.90 -61.82 1.23
C GLU A 317 0.40 -62.41 0.62
N ASP A 318 0.94 -61.76 -0.40
CA ASP A 318 2.19 -62.13 -1.06
C ASP A 318 3.37 -61.40 -0.38
N VAL A 319 4.21 -62.18 0.31
CA VAL A 319 5.38 -61.70 1.07
C VAL A 319 6.30 -60.84 0.21
N ALA A 320 6.58 -61.23 -1.03
CA ALA A 320 7.53 -60.52 -1.89
C ALA A 320 6.96 -59.18 -2.37
N LEU A 321 5.66 -59.12 -2.66
CA LEU A 321 4.98 -57.87 -3.02
C LEU A 321 4.92 -56.90 -1.82
N VAL A 322 4.72 -57.41 -0.60
CA VAL A 322 4.68 -56.58 0.60
C VAL A 322 6.07 -56.00 0.92
N GLU A 323 7.14 -56.78 0.75
CA GLU A 323 8.52 -56.28 0.90
C GLU A 323 8.84 -55.15 -0.08
N ALA A 324 8.56 -55.36 -1.38
CA ALA A 324 8.78 -54.34 -2.39
C ALA A 324 7.97 -53.06 -2.13
N ALA A 325 6.71 -53.20 -1.71
CA ALA A 325 5.86 -52.06 -1.40
C ALA A 325 6.27 -51.31 -0.12
N LEU A 326 6.91 -51.98 0.85
CA LEU A 326 7.47 -51.35 2.04
C LEU A 326 8.68 -50.47 1.68
N ASP A 327 9.57 -50.95 0.82
CA ASP A 327 10.71 -50.16 0.33
C ASP A 327 10.24 -48.89 -0.40
N ASP A 328 9.23 -49.02 -1.27
CA ASP A 328 8.61 -47.89 -1.98
C ASP A 328 7.91 -46.92 -1.01
N ALA A 329 7.28 -47.43 0.06
CA ALA A 329 6.60 -46.62 1.07
C ALA A 329 7.59 -45.83 1.95
N GLU A 330 8.72 -46.43 2.30
CA GLU A 330 9.79 -45.75 3.04
C GLU A 330 10.44 -44.65 2.19
N LEU A 331 10.69 -44.91 0.91
CA LEU A 331 11.21 -43.91 -0.01
C LEU A 331 10.23 -42.74 -0.23
N ALA A 332 8.93 -43.03 -0.21
CA ALA A 332 7.88 -42.03 -0.40
C ALA A 332 7.44 -41.32 0.90
N GLU A 333 8.13 -41.54 2.02
CA GLU A 333 7.82 -40.95 3.33
C GLU A 333 6.35 -41.17 3.74
N VAL A 334 5.86 -42.39 3.56
CA VAL A 334 4.57 -42.85 4.11
C VAL A 334 4.62 -42.80 5.64
N ASP A 335 3.44 -42.72 6.27
CA ASP A 335 3.37 -42.64 7.73
C ASP A 335 4.06 -43.85 8.41
N GLU A 336 4.93 -43.57 9.39
CA GLU A 336 5.70 -44.61 10.10
C GLU A 336 4.78 -45.62 10.79
N ALA A 337 3.58 -45.21 11.23
CA ALA A 337 2.63 -46.14 11.83
C ALA A 337 2.10 -47.16 10.82
N ASP A 338 1.81 -46.72 9.59
CA ASP A 338 1.33 -47.58 8.51
C ASP A 338 2.43 -48.53 8.02
N VAL A 339 3.66 -48.01 7.86
CA VAL A 339 4.85 -48.81 7.53
C VAL A 339 5.14 -49.85 8.62
N SER A 340 5.08 -49.45 9.90
CA SER A 340 5.27 -50.36 11.03
C SER A 340 4.21 -51.45 11.10
N ALA A 341 2.93 -51.10 10.88
CA ALA A 341 1.84 -52.07 10.85
C ALA A 341 2.01 -53.08 9.70
N ALA A 342 2.42 -52.60 8.52
CA ALA A 342 2.69 -53.46 7.38
C ALA A 342 3.88 -54.40 7.61
N ARG A 343 4.97 -53.93 8.25
CA ARG A 343 6.10 -54.77 8.68
C ARG A 343 5.67 -55.87 9.66
N GLN A 344 4.82 -55.55 10.63
CA GLN A 344 4.28 -56.56 11.55
C GLN A 344 3.45 -57.62 10.85
N ARG A 345 2.61 -57.21 9.87
CA ARG A 345 1.83 -58.16 9.07
C ARG A 345 2.72 -59.01 8.18
N LEU A 346 3.77 -58.45 7.59
CA LEU A 346 4.76 -59.18 6.81
C LEU A 346 5.43 -60.28 7.63
N GLU A 347 5.88 -59.97 8.85
CA GLU A 347 6.48 -60.96 9.75
C GLU A 347 5.49 -62.07 10.12
N ALA A 348 4.21 -61.74 10.32
CA ALA A 348 3.17 -62.74 10.54
C ALA A 348 2.99 -63.66 9.32
N LEU A 349 2.92 -63.10 8.10
CA LEU A 349 2.78 -63.89 6.85
C LEU A 349 3.98 -64.81 6.63
N LYS A 350 5.22 -64.34 6.88
CA LYS A 350 6.42 -65.18 6.83
C LYS A 350 6.35 -66.34 7.81
N GLY A 351 5.86 -66.10 9.02
CA GLY A 351 5.65 -67.13 10.03
C GLY A 351 4.61 -68.17 9.60
N GLU A 352 3.50 -67.74 9.00
CA GLU A 352 2.46 -68.61 8.45
C GLU A 352 2.99 -69.48 7.30
N LEU A 353 3.76 -68.90 6.36
CA LEU A 353 4.36 -69.62 5.24
C LEU A 353 5.36 -70.69 5.70
N LEU A 354 6.26 -70.33 6.63
CA LEU A 354 7.22 -71.29 7.19
C LEU A 354 6.51 -72.44 7.91
N ALA A 355 5.40 -72.17 8.61
CA ALA A 355 4.61 -73.20 9.26
C ALA A 355 3.94 -74.15 8.25
N LEU A 356 3.48 -73.65 7.11
CA LEU A 356 2.94 -74.45 6.01
C LEU A 356 4.03 -75.31 5.37
N GLU A 357 5.20 -74.74 5.05
CA GLU A 357 6.34 -75.50 4.50
C GLU A 357 6.78 -76.63 5.45
N GLN A 358 6.81 -76.36 6.76
CA GLN A 358 7.10 -77.37 7.77
C GLN A 358 6.01 -78.46 7.85
N ALA A 359 4.74 -78.09 7.68
CA ALA A 359 3.63 -79.05 7.66
C ALA A 359 3.68 -79.92 6.40
N GLU A 360 3.97 -79.36 5.24
CA GLU A 360 4.17 -80.10 3.99
C GLU A 360 5.39 -81.03 4.07
N ALA A 361 6.50 -80.55 4.62
CA ALA A 361 7.69 -81.39 4.83
C ALA A 361 7.40 -82.56 5.78
N ARG A 362 6.63 -82.35 6.85
CA ARG A 362 6.19 -83.43 7.75
C ARG A 362 5.28 -84.42 7.05
N ALA A 363 4.29 -83.94 6.30
CA ALA A 363 3.40 -84.80 5.52
C ALA A 363 4.16 -85.62 4.46
N ALA A 364 5.18 -85.04 3.83
CA ALA A 364 6.03 -85.75 2.87
C ALA A 364 6.87 -86.86 3.53
N ILE A 365 7.32 -86.67 4.77
CA ILE A 365 8.00 -87.70 5.56
C ILE A 365 7.02 -88.83 5.92
N ASP A 366 5.82 -88.50 6.41
CA ASP A 366 4.81 -89.49 6.78
C ASP A 366 4.37 -90.35 5.57
N VAL A 367 4.33 -89.78 4.36
CA VAL A 367 4.06 -90.52 3.11
C VAL A 367 5.23 -91.43 2.71
N ALA A 368 6.48 -91.08 3.05
CA ALA A 368 7.65 -91.91 2.75
C ALA A 368 7.82 -93.09 3.73
N ASP A 369 7.29 -92.98 4.95
CA ASP A 369 7.33 -94.01 5.99
C ASP A 369 6.19 -95.05 5.89
N ASP A 370 5.32 -94.96 4.87
CA ASP A 370 4.33 -95.99 4.50
C ASP A 370 4.73 -96.68 3.17
N PRO A 371 5.79 -97.51 3.14
CA PRO A 371 6.18 -98.26 1.95
C PRO A 371 5.25 -99.47 1.79
N GLU A 372 4.25 -99.36 0.90
CA GLU A 372 3.59 -100.54 0.34
C GLU A 372 4.58 -101.49 -0.36
#